data_AF-B1ZQ02-F1
#
_entry.id   AF-B1ZQ02-F1
#
_cell.length_a   1.000
_cell.length_b   1.000
_cell.length_c   1.000
_cell.angle_alpha   90.00
_cell.angle_beta   90.00
_cell.angle_gamma   90.00
#
_symmetry.space_group_name_H-M   'P 1'
#
loop_
_entity.id
_entity.type
_entity.pdbx_description
1 polymer ?
#
loop_
_entity_poly.entity_id
_entity_poly.type
_entity_poly.pdbx_seq_one_letter_code
_entity_poly.pdbx_strand_id
1 'polypeptide(L)'
;MSPQTSARVFFCGGALLLAGCAALPTQFGGTWPLPVERRSSAAIDLARPIVKPAGGGYQIEGYLTRQFGEATMAHSHVDVQFLGADGSVLREDLVNFEPRELPAPARLRAPSARYQLQVPAAPPGTAKLRVAAHDQPHTR
;
A
#
# COMPACT_ATOMS: atom_id res chain seq x y z
N MET A 1 28.89 67.05 -35.78
CA MET A 1 27.72 66.78 -34.93
C MET A 1 27.67 65.28 -34.69
N SER A 2 28.05 64.86 -33.49
CA SER A 2 27.95 63.48 -32.97
C SER A 2 26.50 63.19 -32.52
N PRO A 3 26.19 62.02 -31.93
CA PRO A 3 25.92 60.72 -32.52
C PRO A 3 24.50 60.22 -32.11
N GLN A 4 24.06 59.01 -32.48
CA GLN A 4 23.25 58.18 -31.56
C GLN A 4 23.20 56.72 -32.00
N THR A 5 24.03 55.93 -31.32
CA THR A 5 24.04 54.47 -31.33
C THR A 5 22.99 53.97 -30.35
N SER A 6 21.91 53.34 -30.82
CA SER A 6 20.91 52.69 -29.96
C SER A 6 21.21 51.19 -29.84
N ALA A 7 21.91 50.82 -28.76
CA ALA A 7 22.05 49.44 -28.32
C ALA A 7 20.75 48.97 -27.65
N ARG A 8 20.11 47.93 -28.19
CA ARG A 8 18.99 47.25 -27.55
C ARG A 8 19.52 46.06 -26.75
N VAL A 9 19.53 46.20 -25.43
CA VAL A 9 19.83 45.11 -24.49
C VAL A 9 18.58 44.24 -24.40
N PHE A 10 18.65 43.02 -24.92
CA PHE A 10 17.63 42.00 -24.74
C PHE A 10 17.89 41.27 -23.41
N PHE A 11 17.06 41.55 -22.41
CA PHE A 11 17.08 40.87 -21.12
C PHE A 11 16.26 39.57 -21.23
N CYS A 12 16.91 38.44 -21.51
CA CYS A 12 16.29 37.13 -21.39
C CYS A 12 16.28 36.71 -19.91
N GLY A 13 15.19 37.02 -19.21
CA GLY A 13 14.92 36.50 -17.87
C GLY A 13 14.66 34.99 -17.92
N GLY A 14 15.65 34.20 -17.50
CA GLY A 14 15.52 32.76 -17.31
C GLY A 14 14.69 32.46 -16.05
N ALA A 15 13.51 31.89 -16.23
CA ALA A 15 12.72 31.34 -15.14
C ALA A 15 13.33 29.99 -14.70
N LEU A 16 14.08 30.00 -13.60
CA LEU A 16 14.46 28.81 -12.85
C LEU A 16 13.21 28.26 -12.14
N LEU A 17 12.48 27.35 -12.80
CA LEU A 17 11.46 26.53 -12.15
C LEU A 17 12.17 25.48 -11.31
N LEU A 18 12.44 25.82 -10.05
CA LEU A 18 12.78 24.85 -9.01
C LEU A 18 11.58 23.92 -8.81
N ALA A 19 11.58 22.78 -9.49
CA ALA A 19 10.70 21.66 -9.17
C ALA A 19 11.12 21.10 -7.80
N GLY A 20 10.60 21.68 -6.73
CA GLY A 20 10.70 21.13 -5.39
C GLY A 20 9.91 19.84 -5.33
N CYS A 21 10.59 18.70 -5.39
CA CYS A 21 10.01 17.41 -5.07
C CYS A 21 9.48 17.45 -3.63
N ALA A 22 8.16 17.51 -3.46
CA ALA A 22 7.52 17.30 -2.18
C ALA A 22 7.73 15.83 -1.78
N ALA A 23 8.76 15.56 -1.00
CA ALA A 23 8.88 14.30 -0.27
C ALA A 23 7.79 14.30 0.82
N LEU A 24 6.71 13.55 0.60
CA LEU A 24 5.69 13.32 1.61
C LEU A 24 6.28 12.45 2.75
N PRO A 25 5.85 12.68 4.00
CA PRO A 25 6.49 12.10 5.18
C PRO A 25 6.09 10.63 5.38
N THR A 26 7.06 9.73 5.53
CA THR A 26 6.79 8.37 6.04
C THR A 26 6.69 8.40 7.56
N GLN A 27 5.43 8.55 8.00
CA GLN A 27 4.78 8.23 9.27
C GLN A 27 5.62 7.83 10.50
N PHE A 28 5.26 8.47 11.61
CA PHE A 28 5.63 8.17 13.00
C PHE A 28 5.23 6.75 13.43
N GLY A 29 6.16 6.05 14.11
CA GLY A 29 5.90 4.85 14.90
C GLY A 29 6.76 3.64 14.54
N GLY A 30 8.08 3.67 14.82
CA GLY A 30 8.97 2.49 14.73
C GLY A 30 8.91 1.74 13.40
N THR A 31 8.74 2.50 12.33
CA THR A 31 7.93 2.16 11.16
C THR A 31 8.66 1.26 10.19
N TRP A 32 7.97 0.20 9.75
CA TRP A 32 8.34 -0.52 8.53
C TRP A 32 8.68 0.49 7.43
N PRO A 33 9.94 0.53 6.94
CA PRO A 33 10.43 1.65 6.14
C PRO A 33 10.00 1.56 4.68
N LEU A 34 9.42 0.42 4.28
CA LEU A 34 9.07 0.17 2.88
C LEU A 34 7.62 0.55 2.60
N PRO A 35 7.31 1.04 1.39
CA PRO A 35 5.93 1.26 0.97
C PRO A 35 5.07 0.00 1.13
N VAL A 36 3.79 0.21 1.45
CA VAL A 36 2.79 -0.85 1.50
C VAL A 36 1.70 -0.56 0.48
N GLU A 37 1.56 -1.46 -0.49
CA GLU A 37 0.50 -1.47 -1.48
C GLU A 37 -0.67 -2.32 -0.98
N ARG A 38 -1.90 -1.89 -1.26
CA ARG A 38 -3.13 -2.59 -0.89
C ARG A 38 -3.94 -2.87 -2.16
N ARG A 39 -4.46 -4.08 -2.30
CA ARG A 39 -5.38 -4.45 -3.38
C ARG A 39 -6.62 -5.16 -2.83
N SER A 40 -7.77 -4.52 -2.97
CA SER A 40 -9.08 -5.12 -2.71
C SER A 40 -9.51 -6.03 -3.87
N SER A 41 -10.49 -6.91 -3.64
CA SER A 41 -11.12 -7.75 -4.67
C SER A 41 -12.58 -7.34 -4.90
N ALA A 42 -13.32 -8.09 -5.73
CA ALA A 42 -14.75 -7.85 -5.90
C ALA A 42 -15.53 -8.19 -4.62
N ALA A 43 -15.11 -9.22 -3.87
CA ALA A 43 -15.76 -9.64 -2.63
C ALA A 43 -15.30 -8.89 -1.37
N ILE A 44 -14.05 -8.41 -1.34
CA ILE A 44 -13.39 -7.89 -0.14
C ILE A 44 -12.85 -6.48 -0.36
N ASP A 45 -13.14 -5.58 0.59
CA ASP A 45 -12.38 -4.33 0.75
C ASP A 45 -11.40 -4.44 1.91
N LEU A 46 -10.11 -4.18 1.63
CA LEU A 46 -9.07 -4.15 2.65
C LEU A 46 -9.00 -2.77 3.31
N ALA A 47 -8.82 -2.70 4.63
CA ALA A 47 -8.36 -1.47 5.26
C ALA A 47 -6.86 -1.25 4.98
N ARG A 48 -6.32 -0.08 5.35
CA ARG A 48 -4.87 0.17 5.30
C ARG A 48 -4.14 -0.88 6.18
N PRO A 49 -3.18 -1.65 5.64
CA PRO A 49 -2.38 -2.57 6.44
C PRO A 49 -1.53 -1.82 7.46
N ILE A 50 -1.34 -2.44 8.61
CA ILE A 50 -0.52 -1.95 9.71
C ILE A 50 0.68 -2.90 9.83
N VAL A 51 1.89 -2.34 9.82
CA VAL A 51 3.12 -3.09 10.06
C VAL A 51 3.80 -2.52 11.29
N LYS A 52 4.04 -3.36 12.29
CA LYS A 52 4.65 -2.96 13.56
C LYS A 52 5.77 -3.92 13.96
N PRO A 53 6.83 -3.45 14.65
CA PRO A 53 7.83 -4.33 15.24
C PRO A 53 7.17 -5.30 16.25
N ALA A 54 7.53 -6.58 16.21
CA ALA A 54 7.05 -7.59 17.15
C ALA A 54 8.02 -8.77 17.24
N GLY A 55 8.43 -9.14 18.46
CA GLY A 55 9.15 -10.40 18.73
C GLY A 55 10.44 -10.61 17.92
N GLY A 56 11.22 -9.55 17.66
CA GLY A 56 12.44 -9.63 16.86
C GLY A 56 12.23 -9.57 15.34
N GLY A 57 10.99 -9.38 14.88
CA GLY A 57 10.63 -9.15 13.49
C GLY A 57 9.49 -8.15 13.37
N TYR A 58 8.54 -8.45 12.48
CA TYR A 58 7.39 -7.61 12.19
C TYR A 58 6.08 -8.39 12.32
N GLN A 59 5.06 -7.70 12.79
CA GLN A 59 3.68 -8.14 12.68
C GLN A 59 2.99 -7.29 11.62
N ILE A 60 2.44 -7.97 10.61
CA ILE A 60 1.60 -7.38 9.57
C ILE A 60 0.16 -7.72 9.92
N GLU A 61 -0.69 -6.72 10.10
CA GLU A 61 -2.10 -6.93 10.42
C GLU A 61 -2.98 -5.94 9.67
N GLY A 62 -4.25 -6.26 9.59
CA GLY A 62 -5.22 -5.34 9.04
C GLY A 62 -6.63 -5.85 9.19
N TYR A 63 -7.56 -5.02 8.76
CA TYR A 63 -8.98 -5.31 8.77
C TYR A 63 -9.48 -5.40 7.35
N LEU A 64 -10.57 -6.13 7.16
CA LEU A 64 -11.24 -6.22 5.88
C LEU A 64 -12.74 -6.27 6.07
N THR A 65 -13.48 -5.78 5.10
CA THR A 65 -14.94 -5.77 5.08
C THR A 65 -15.45 -6.43 3.82
N ARG A 66 -16.67 -6.95 3.88
CA ARG A 66 -17.36 -7.44 2.68
C ARG A 66 -17.75 -6.26 1.80
N GLN A 67 -17.52 -6.37 0.50
CA GLN A 67 -17.97 -5.37 -0.46
C GLN A 67 -19.51 -5.30 -0.50
N PHE A 68 -20.03 -4.14 -0.89
CA PHE A 68 -21.47 -3.95 -1.02
C PHE A 68 -22.03 -4.77 -2.18
N GLY A 69 -23.16 -5.45 -1.95
CA GLY A 69 -23.81 -6.31 -2.94
C GLY A 69 -23.32 -7.77 -2.94
N GLU A 70 -22.20 -8.05 -2.27
CA GLU A 70 -21.62 -9.39 -2.23
C GLU A 70 -22.30 -10.26 -1.16
N ALA A 71 -22.61 -11.50 -1.54
CA ALA A 71 -23.35 -12.43 -0.69
C ALA A 71 -22.46 -13.07 0.39
N THR A 72 -21.23 -13.45 0.01
CA THR A 72 -20.28 -14.19 0.86
C THR A 72 -18.83 -13.84 0.53
N MET A 73 -17.93 -14.21 1.43
CA MET A 73 -16.47 -14.17 1.27
C MET A 73 -15.84 -15.55 1.52
N ALA A 74 -16.64 -16.62 1.48
CA ALA A 74 -16.22 -17.96 1.93
C ALA A 74 -15.00 -18.52 1.18
N HIS A 75 -14.78 -18.10 -0.07
CA HIS A 75 -13.66 -18.53 -0.91
C HIS A 75 -12.53 -17.52 -0.96
N SER A 76 -12.60 -16.46 -0.15
CA SER A 76 -11.64 -15.38 -0.19
C SER A 76 -10.46 -15.60 0.74
N HIS A 77 -9.30 -15.05 0.35
CA HIS A 77 -8.07 -15.09 1.13
C HIS A 77 -7.28 -13.78 0.95
N VAL A 78 -6.26 -13.59 1.80
CA VAL A 78 -5.36 -12.45 1.73
C VAL A 78 -3.94 -12.96 1.49
N ASP A 79 -3.28 -12.44 0.48
CA ASP A 79 -1.88 -12.70 0.21
C ASP A 79 -1.03 -11.52 0.66
N VAL A 80 0.07 -11.83 1.33
CA VAL A 80 1.09 -10.87 1.72
C VAL A 80 2.34 -11.15 0.90
N GLN A 81 2.60 -10.28 -0.07
CA GLN A 81 3.71 -10.39 -1.01
C GLN A 81 4.82 -9.41 -0.65
N PHE A 82 6.05 -9.91 -0.56
CA PHE A 82 7.28 -9.13 -0.48
C PHE A 82 7.83 -8.95 -1.88
N LEU A 83 7.91 -7.71 -2.34
CA LEU A 83 8.23 -7.38 -3.73
C LEU A 83 9.62 -6.76 -3.83
N GLY A 84 10.38 -7.17 -4.86
CA GLY A 84 11.61 -6.51 -5.28
C GLY A 84 11.38 -5.17 -5.95
N ALA A 85 12.45 -4.44 -6.24
CA ALA A 85 12.38 -3.13 -6.90
C ALA A 85 11.84 -3.21 -8.34
N ASP A 86 12.04 -4.34 -9.01
CA ASP A 86 11.51 -4.68 -10.34
C ASP A 86 10.04 -5.15 -10.31
N GLY A 87 9.44 -5.26 -9.12
CA GLY A 87 8.08 -5.77 -8.93
C GLY A 87 7.98 -7.29 -8.88
N SER A 88 9.10 -8.03 -8.93
CA SER A 88 9.14 -9.47 -8.74
C SER A 88 8.67 -9.87 -7.33
N VAL A 89 7.98 -11.00 -7.20
CA VAL A 89 7.58 -11.56 -5.91
C VAL A 89 8.75 -12.35 -5.33
N LEU A 90 9.33 -11.87 -4.24
CA LEU A 90 10.43 -12.53 -3.53
C LEU A 90 9.93 -13.56 -2.51
N ARG A 91 8.75 -13.29 -1.93
CA ARG A 91 8.04 -14.18 -1.01
C ARG A 91 6.57 -13.83 -1.02
N GLU A 92 5.73 -14.85 -0.89
CA GLU A 92 4.29 -14.72 -0.72
C GLU A 92 3.85 -15.61 0.42
N ASP A 93 3.04 -15.05 1.32
CA ASP A 93 2.40 -15.78 2.41
C ASP A 93 0.89 -15.64 2.29
N LEU A 94 0.18 -16.77 2.23
CA LEU A 94 -1.27 -16.79 2.35
C LEU A 94 -1.66 -16.61 3.81
N VAL A 95 -2.54 -15.64 4.06
CA VAL A 95 -3.00 -15.26 5.40
C VAL A 95 -4.50 -15.44 5.52
N ASN A 96 -4.87 -16.19 6.55
CA ASN A 96 -6.25 -16.37 6.94
C ASN A 96 -6.76 -15.16 7.73
N PHE A 97 -8.06 -14.91 7.66
CA PHE A 97 -8.72 -13.85 8.41
C PHE A 97 -9.91 -14.39 9.18
N GLU A 98 -10.26 -13.71 10.28
CA GLU A 98 -11.38 -14.10 11.13
C GLU A 98 -12.28 -12.90 11.48
N PRO A 99 -13.63 -13.07 11.43
CA PRO A 99 -14.33 -14.28 11.01
C PRO A 99 -14.29 -14.51 9.50
N ARG A 100 -14.46 -15.76 9.04
CA ARG A 100 -14.51 -16.12 7.61
C ARG A 100 -15.72 -15.59 6.86
N GLU A 101 -16.84 -15.46 7.54
CA GLU A 101 -18.03 -14.83 6.99
C GLU A 101 -18.39 -13.59 7.80
N LEU A 102 -18.69 -12.52 7.07
CA LEU A 102 -19.21 -11.29 7.63
C LEU A 102 -20.71 -11.23 7.33
N PRO A 103 -21.56 -10.91 8.32
CA PRO A 103 -22.97 -10.70 8.06
C PRO A 103 -23.16 -9.52 7.10
N ALA A 104 -24.32 -9.48 6.44
CA ALA A 104 -24.67 -8.33 5.63
C ALA A 104 -24.59 -7.03 6.45
N PRO A 105 -24.08 -5.93 5.88
CA PRO A 105 -23.96 -4.67 6.60
C PRO A 105 -25.37 -4.18 6.97
N ALA A 106 -25.70 -4.21 8.26
CA ALA A 106 -27.03 -3.87 8.76
C ALA A 106 -27.18 -2.41 9.23
N ARG A 107 -26.07 -1.67 9.46
CA ARG A 107 -26.05 -0.33 10.10
C ARG A 107 -24.79 0.49 9.71
N LEU A 108 -24.65 1.68 10.30
CA LEU A 108 -23.55 2.66 10.17
C LEU A 108 -22.11 2.12 10.30
N ARG A 109 -21.91 0.90 10.81
CA ARG A 109 -20.60 0.26 10.93
C ARG A 109 -20.62 -1.10 10.20
N ALA A 110 -19.83 -1.21 9.15
CA ALA A 110 -19.64 -2.48 8.46
C ALA A 110 -18.96 -3.49 9.41
N PRO A 111 -19.45 -4.74 9.49
CA PRO A 111 -18.73 -5.83 10.13
C PRO A 111 -17.35 -5.97 9.49
N SER A 112 -16.33 -6.29 10.29
CA SER A 112 -14.95 -6.43 9.81
C SER A 112 -14.34 -7.74 10.28
N ALA A 113 -13.55 -8.37 9.41
CA ALA A 113 -12.64 -9.44 9.78
C ALA A 113 -11.22 -8.91 9.92
N ARG A 114 -10.37 -9.67 10.61
CA ARG A 114 -8.96 -9.33 10.87
C ARG A 114 -8.06 -10.42 10.35
N TYR A 115 -6.96 -10.02 9.70
CA TYR A 115 -5.85 -10.90 9.36
C TYR A 115 -4.61 -10.48 10.16
N GLN A 116 -3.71 -11.44 10.40
CA GLN A 116 -2.45 -11.21 11.07
C GLN A 116 -1.38 -12.20 10.58
N LEU A 117 -0.18 -11.68 10.32
CA LEU A 117 0.99 -12.46 9.93
C LEU A 117 2.21 -12.01 10.75
N GLN A 118 2.90 -12.97 11.34
CA GLN A 118 4.18 -12.75 12.00
C GLN A 118 5.32 -13.05 11.02
N VAL A 119 6.24 -12.12 10.88
CA VAL A 119 7.35 -12.18 9.91
C VAL A 119 8.65 -11.96 10.65
N PRO A 120 9.51 -12.98 10.81
CA PRO A 120 10.78 -12.82 11.51
C PRO A 120 11.70 -11.79 10.85
N ALA A 121 11.78 -11.81 9.51
CA ALA A 121 12.52 -10.84 8.72
C ALA A 121 11.94 -10.76 7.30
N ALA A 122 12.05 -9.59 6.67
CA ALA A 122 11.75 -9.43 5.25
C ALA A 122 12.82 -10.16 4.41
N PRO A 123 12.45 -10.77 3.26
CA PRO A 123 13.44 -11.30 2.32
C PRO A 123 14.46 -10.23 1.89
N PRO A 124 15.75 -10.58 1.73
CA PRO A 124 16.74 -9.67 1.17
C PRO A 124 16.29 -9.12 -0.19
N GLY A 125 16.46 -7.82 -0.42
CA GLY A 125 16.04 -7.16 -1.66
C GLY A 125 14.57 -6.72 -1.70
N THR A 126 13.81 -6.91 -0.61
CA THR A 126 12.44 -6.36 -0.52
C THR A 126 12.49 -4.84 -0.64
N ALA A 127 11.75 -4.30 -1.60
CA ALA A 127 11.57 -2.87 -1.81
C ALA A 127 10.16 -2.40 -1.43
N LYS A 128 9.17 -3.31 -1.41
CA LYS A 128 7.76 -2.99 -1.16
C LYS A 128 7.02 -4.20 -0.59
N LEU A 129 6.02 -3.94 0.25
CA LEU A 129 5.03 -4.94 0.65
C LEU A 129 3.75 -4.75 -0.17
N ARG A 130 3.09 -5.83 -0.60
CA ARG A 130 1.73 -5.79 -1.13
C ARG A 130 0.85 -6.70 -0.29
N VAL A 131 -0.31 -6.18 0.12
CA VAL A 131 -1.39 -6.99 0.70
C VAL A 131 -2.54 -7.01 -0.30
N ALA A 132 -2.86 -8.19 -0.80
CA ALA A 132 -3.88 -8.39 -1.82
C ALA A 132 -4.98 -9.32 -1.29
N ALA A 133 -6.24 -8.93 -1.47
CA ALA A 133 -7.37 -9.83 -1.27
C ALA A 133 -7.71 -10.51 -2.59
N HIS A 134 -8.09 -11.78 -2.49
CA HIS A 134 -8.53 -12.60 -3.61
C HIS A 134 -9.89 -13.22 -3.25
N ASP A 135 -10.77 -13.36 -4.23
CA ASP A 135 -12.13 -13.91 -4.09
C ASP A 135 -12.29 -15.31 -4.71
N GLN A 136 -11.20 -15.87 -5.25
CA GLN A 136 -11.12 -17.22 -5.76
C GLN A 136 -10.36 -18.13 -4.78
N PRO A 137 -10.60 -19.46 -4.83
CA PRO A 137 -9.75 -20.41 -4.13
C PRO A 137 -8.29 -20.23 -4.53
N HIS A 138 -7.37 -20.31 -3.56
CA HIS A 138 -5.94 -20.21 -3.83
C HIS A 138 -5.47 -21.43 -4.65
N THR A 139 -5.27 -21.24 -5.95
CA THR A 139 -4.62 -22.23 -6.84
C THR A 139 -3.14 -21.95 -6.88
N ARG A 140 -2.34 -22.83 -6.25
CA ARG A 140 -0.88 -22.82 -6.33
C ARG A 140 -0.41 -23.35 -7.69
#